data_AF-A0A0L8I5X9-F1
#
_entry.id   AF-A0A0L8I5X9-F1
#
_cell.length_a   1.000
_cell.length_b   1.000
_cell.length_c   1.000
_cell.angle_alpha   90.00
_cell.angle_beta   90.00
_cell.angle_gamma   90.00
#
_symmetry.space_group_name_H-M   'P 1'
#
loop_
_entity.id
_entity.type
_entity.pdbx_description
1 polymer ?
#
loop_
_entity_poly.entity_id
_entity_poly.type
_entity_poly.pdbx_seq_one_letter_code
_entity_poly.pdbx_strand_id
1 'polypeptide(L)'
;MSEFPREVLMWIQSLDLNSKIVVPKWDLANGYLIAEIFNRYYPFEVEMTYFNKGSSLYAKQHNWQELSKFFKKKKFDISQTCIDGTMFCKETQCMQMMQLIYKILTDRKWPFSVVSPISDDLCDYDYQMRLPLHAQSTATKSVKNNIMFTELLVYPNQLLNARKAQKIIDRHMELRLKKRVEDPERFHVHPTLGQQTVRQQNIVAHKEDVEKAPLKKAVSDSINDMNVRFKDIKLKQPFITQLQ
;
A
#
# COMPACT_ATOMS: atom_id res chain seq x y z
N MET A 1 -15.49 -3.60 7.10
CA MET A 1 -14.99 -3.79 8.47
C MET A 1 -14.06 -4.99 8.39
N SER A 2 -12.77 -4.83 8.68
CA SER A 2 -11.87 -5.99 8.82
C SER A 2 -12.24 -6.72 10.07
N GLU A 3 -13.10 -7.72 9.92
CA GLU A 3 -13.45 -8.62 11.00
C GLU A 3 -12.23 -9.51 11.24
N PHE A 4 -11.68 -9.45 12.46
CA PHE A 4 -10.73 -10.47 12.88
C PHE A 4 -11.38 -11.85 12.76
N PRO A 5 -10.57 -12.91 12.54
CA PRO A 5 -11.06 -14.27 12.65
C PRO A 5 -11.80 -14.47 13.97
N ARG A 6 -12.89 -15.23 13.95
CA ARG A 6 -13.76 -15.44 15.11
C ARG A 6 -12.99 -15.95 16.31
N GLU A 7 -12.01 -16.81 16.09
CA GLU A 7 -11.12 -17.37 17.12
C GLU A 7 -10.33 -16.28 17.85
N VAL A 8 -9.81 -15.30 17.12
CA VAL A 8 -9.07 -14.16 17.69
C VAL A 8 -10.00 -13.26 18.47
N LEU A 9 -11.22 -13.02 17.98
CA LEU A 9 -12.22 -12.23 18.70
C LEU A 9 -12.61 -12.89 20.03
N MET A 10 -12.94 -14.19 20.01
CA MET A 10 -13.28 -14.92 21.23
C MET A 10 -12.11 -14.94 22.21
N TRP A 11 -10.89 -15.10 21.72
CA TRP A 11 -9.69 -15.05 22.55
C TRP A 11 -9.52 -13.68 23.21
N ILE A 12 -9.59 -12.58 22.43
CA ILE A 12 -9.45 -11.24 23.00
C ILE A 12 -10.54 -10.97 24.04
N GLN A 13 -11.78 -11.38 23.77
CA GLN A 13 -12.89 -11.25 24.72
C GLN A 13 -12.62 -12.03 26.02
N SER A 14 -12.01 -13.23 25.93
CA SER A 14 -11.66 -14.03 27.11
C SER A 14 -10.56 -13.45 27.99
N LEU A 15 -9.81 -12.44 27.51
CA LEU A 15 -8.74 -11.79 28.29
C LEU A 15 -9.27 -10.73 29.27
N ASP A 16 -10.55 -10.38 29.21
CA ASP A 16 -11.19 -9.34 30.03
C ASP A 16 -10.35 -8.06 30.11
N LEU A 17 -9.97 -7.52 28.95
CA LEU A 17 -9.16 -6.30 28.86
C LEU A 17 -9.95 -5.10 29.39
N ASN A 18 -9.28 -4.13 30.03
CA ASN A 18 -9.92 -2.89 30.47
C ASN A 18 -10.26 -1.99 29.27
N SER A 19 -9.43 -2.04 28.23
CA SER A 19 -9.65 -1.31 26.98
C SER A 19 -10.65 -2.05 26.09
N LYS A 20 -11.73 -1.37 25.70
CA LYS A 20 -12.67 -1.91 24.70
C LYS A 20 -12.11 -1.75 23.30
N ILE A 21 -12.29 -2.77 22.46
CA ILE A 21 -11.96 -2.72 21.03
C ILE A 21 -13.23 -2.39 20.25
N VAL A 22 -13.24 -1.25 19.58
CA VAL A 22 -14.34 -0.79 18.73
C VAL A 22 -13.90 -0.78 17.27
N VAL A 23 -12.75 -0.17 16.97
CA VAL A 23 -12.18 -0.12 15.63
C VAL A 23 -10.75 -0.64 15.70
N PRO A 24 -10.52 -1.92 15.39
CA PRO A 24 -9.24 -2.57 15.64
C PRO A 24 -8.01 -1.83 15.13
N LYS A 25 -8.06 -1.33 13.90
CA LYS A 25 -6.92 -0.63 13.28
C LYS A 25 -6.53 0.66 14.00
N TRP A 26 -7.45 1.31 14.72
CA TRP A 26 -7.16 2.52 15.48
C TRP A 26 -6.78 2.19 16.91
N ASP A 27 -7.48 1.24 17.52
CA ASP A 27 -7.26 0.84 18.90
C ASP A 27 -5.89 0.17 19.08
N LEU A 28 -5.44 -0.60 18.07
CA LEU A 28 -4.12 -1.23 18.06
C LEU A 28 -2.98 -0.27 17.69
N ALA A 29 -3.25 0.79 16.94
CA ALA A 29 -2.19 1.68 16.43
C ALA A 29 -1.41 2.40 17.53
N ASN A 30 -1.99 2.54 18.72
CA ASN A 30 -1.30 3.12 19.88
C ASN A 30 -0.30 2.15 20.53
N GLY A 31 -0.45 0.85 20.34
CA GLY A 31 0.34 -0.16 21.05
C GLY A 31 -0.09 -0.39 22.50
N TYR A 32 -0.80 0.54 23.15
CA TYR A 32 -1.30 0.37 24.53
C TYR A 32 -2.12 -0.91 24.71
N LEU A 33 -3.07 -1.17 23.80
CA LEU A 33 -3.91 -2.36 23.84
C LEU A 33 -3.08 -3.65 23.69
N ILE A 34 -2.03 -3.62 22.87
CA ILE A 34 -1.12 -4.75 22.69
C ILE A 34 -0.31 -4.97 23.96
N ALA A 35 0.18 -3.91 24.60
CA ALA A 35 0.85 -3.99 25.90
C ALA A 35 -0.08 -4.59 26.97
N GLU A 36 -1.36 -4.21 26.98
CA GLU A 36 -2.35 -4.76 27.89
C GLU A 36 -2.56 -6.27 27.69
N ILE A 37 -2.63 -6.72 26.43
CA ILE A 37 -2.68 -8.14 26.09
C ILE A 37 -1.44 -8.86 26.63
N PHE A 38 -0.24 -8.34 26.36
CA PHE A 38 0.99 -8.97 26.85
C PHE A 38 1.13 -8.91 28.38
N ASN A 39 0.62 -7.89 29.05
CA ASN A 39 0.59 -7.82 30.52
C ASN A 39 -0.21 -8.98 31.13
N ARG A 40 -1.29 -9.45 30.48
CA ARG A 40 -2.04 -10.63 30.96
C ARG A 40 -1.20 -11.90 31.00
N TYR A 41 -0.22 -12.04 30.11
CA TYR A 41 0.65 -13.21 30.01
C TYR A 41 2.00 -13.02 30.71
N TYR A 42 2.50 -11.77 30.74
CA TYR A 42 3.81 -11.40 31.27
C TYR A 42 3.70 -10.17 32.20
N PRO A 43 2.97 -10.26 33.33
CA PRO A 43 2.67 -9.10 34.18
C PRO A 43 3.92 -8.47 34.80
N PHE A 44 4.97 -9.27 35.03
CA PHE A 44 6.25 -8.81 35.59
C PHE A 44 7.20 -8.19 34.55
N GLU A 45 6.92 -8.35 33.26
CA GLU A 45 7.80 -7.87 32.19
C GLU A 45 7.20 -6.75 31.36
N VAL A 46 5.87 -6.65 31.35
CA VAL A 46 5.13 -5.58 30.68
C VAL A 46 4.34 -4.83 31.74
N GLU A 47 4.93 -3.78 32.29
CA GLU A 47 4.27 -2.95 33.30
C GLU A 47 3.47 -1.82 32.62
N MET A 48 2.17 -1.76 32.88
CA MET A 48 1.25 -0.83 32.20
C MET A 48 1.50 0.65 32.52
N THR A 49 2.23 0.96 33.59
CA THR A 49 2.57 2.34 34.01
C THR A 49 3.48 3.05 33.01
N TYR A 50 4.30 2.30 32.27
CA TYR A 50 5.19 2.83 31.23
C TYR A 50 4.47 3.15 29.91
N PHE A 51 3.22 2.72 29.76
CA PHE A 51 2.45 2.89 28.53
C PHE A 51 1.41 4.01 28.68
N ASN A 52 1.27 4.82 27.63
CA ASN A 52 0.36 5.96 27.61
C ASN A 52 -0.86 5.70 26.72
N LYS A 53 -2.06 6.01 27.22
CA LYS A 53 -3.32 5.93 26.44
C LYS A 53 -3.51 7.09 25.46
N GLY A 54 -2.68 8.14 25.55
CA GLY A 54 -2.74 9.33 24.72
C GLY A 54 -2.60 9.03 23.23
N SER A 55 -3.24 9.84 22.39
CA SER A 55 -3.31 9.66 20.93
C SER A 55 -2.20 10.36 20.14
N SER A 56 -1.30 11.08 20.83
CA SER A 56 -0.21 11.83 20.19
C SER A 56 0.79 10.91 19.51
N LEU A 57 1.45 11.40 18.46
CA LEU A 57 2.46 10.61 17.75
C LEU A 57 3.59 10.17 18.68
N TYR A 58 4.01 11.06 19.59
CA TYR A 58 5.02 10.75 20.60
C TYR A 58 4.59 9.59 21.51
N ALA A 59 3.35 9.59 22.01
CA ALA A 59 2.85 8.49 22.85
C ALA A 59 2.84 7.16 22.09
N LYS A 60 2.41 7.16 20.82
CA LYS A 60 2.46 5.96 19.97
C LYS A 60 3.90 5.45 19.80
N GLN A 61 4.83 6.33 19.43
CA GLN A 61 6.24 5.96 19.23
C GLN A 61 6.86 5.39 20.50
N HIS A 62 6.64 6.05 21.64
CA HIS A 62 7.11 5.60 22.95
C HIS A 62 6.58 4.20 23.30
N ASN A 63 5.26 3.99 23.18
CA ASN A 63 4.64 2.69 23.43
C ASN A 63 5.22 1.58 22.54
N TRP A 64 5.38 1.84 21.24
CA TRP A 64 5.94 0.87 20.30
C TRP A 64 7.43 0.61 20.51
N GLN A 65 8.19 1.59 21.00
CA GLN A 65 9.59 1.39 21.39
C GLN A 65 9.72 0.44 22.58
N GLU A 66 8.89 0.61 23.62
CA GLU A 66 8.88 -0.30 24.77
C GLU A 66 8.45 -1.72 24.39
N LEU A 67 7.41 -1.85 23.55
CA LEU A 67 7.02 -3.16 22.99
C LEU A 67 8.14 -3.80 22.16
N SER A 68 8.83 -3.03 21.32
CA SER A 68 9.93 -3.54 20.49
C SER A 68 11.08 -4.09 21.34
N LYS A 69 11.44 -3.41 22.44
CA LYS A 69 12.43 -3.89 23.41
C LYS A 69 11.99 -5.21 24.03
N PHE A 70 10.73 -5.30 24.45
CA PHE A 70 10.14 -6.52 25.02
C PHE A 70 10.14 -7.68 24.01
N PHE A 71 9.71 -7.45 22.77
CA PHE A 71 9.69 -8.48 21.72
C PHE A 71 11.09 -9.03 21.43
N LYS A 72 12.10 -8.17 21.38
CA LYS A 72 13.50 -8.58 21.21
C LYS A 72 14.00 -9.38 22.40
N LYS A 73 13.70 -8.95 23.63
CA LYS A 73 14.06 -9.67 24.87
C LYS A 73 13.46 -11.07 24.90
N LYS A 74 12.21 -11.22 24.46
CA LYS A 74 11.50 -12.51 24.38
C LYS A 74 11.81 -13.34 23.13
N LYS A 75 12.55 -12.78 22.17
CA LYS A 75 12.85 -13.40 20.88
C LYS A 75 11.59 -13.75 20.08
N PHE A 76 10.57 -12.89 20.18
CA PHE A 76 9.38 -13.00 19.34
C PHE A 76 9.71 -12.58 17.91
N ASP A 77 9.28 -13.39 16.93
CA ASP A 77 9.50 -13.16 15.51
C ASP A 77 8.47 -12.15 14.96
N ILE A 78 8.59 -10.90 15.40
CA ILE A 78 7.75 -9.78 14.97
C ILE A 78 8.62 -8.81 14.18
N SER A 79 8.36 -8.70 12.87
CA SER A 79 9.11 -7.80 12.00
C SER A 79 8.81 -6.33 12.27
N GLN A 80 9.80 -5.45 12.07
CA GLN A 80 9.61 -4.00 12.19
C GLN A 80 8.54 -3.49 11.21
N THR A 81 8.47 -4.07 10.01
CA THR A 81 7.42 -3.79 9.01
C THR A 81 6.02 -4.01 9.57
N CYS A 82 5.82 -5.08 10.35
CA CYS A 82 4.53 -5.39 10.98
C CYS A 82 4.18 -4.36 12.07
N ILE A 83 5.17 -3.97 12.88
CA ILE A 83 5.03 -2.92 13.91
C ILE A 83 4.66 -1.59 13.25
N ASP A 84 5.43 -1.15 12.25
CA ASP A 84 5.21 0.10 11.54
C ASP A 84 3.85 0.10 10.83
N GLY A 85 3.51 -0.99 10.15
CA GLY A 85 2.20 -1.15 9.52
C GLY A 85 1.03 -1.04 10.52
N THR A 86 1.18 -1.61 11.72
CA THR A 86 0.17 -1.51 12.78
C THR A 86 0.10 -0.10 13.35
N MET A 87 1.25 0.53 13.63
CA MET A 87 1.34 1.91 14.11
C MET A 87 0.71 2.90 13.13
N PHE A 88 0.85 2.65 11.83
CA PHE A 88 0.26 3.46 10.75
C PHE A 88 -1.16 3.05 10.38
N CYS A 89 -1.85 2.27 11.22
CA CYS A 89 -3.25 1.85 11.03
C CYS A 89 -3.51 1.13 9.68
N LYS A 90 -2.52 0.39 9.16
CA LYS A 90 -2.72 -0.40 7.93
C LYS A 90 -3.53 -1.63 8.27
N GLU A 91 -4.69 -1.75 7.63
CA GLU A 91 -5.73 -2.71 8.00
C GLU A 91 -5.25 -4.17 7.94
N THR A 92 -4.51 -4.51 6.88
CA THR A 92 -3.89 -5.82 6.68
C THR A 92 -2.87 -6.16 7.76
N GLN A 93 -2.01 -5.20 8.12
CA GLN A 93 -0.96 -5.42 9.11
C GLN A 93 -1.51 -5.48 10.53
N CYS A 94 -2.54 -4.70 10.86
CA CYS A 94 -3.24 -4.83 12.14
C CYS A 94 -3.84 -6.24 12.32
N MET A 95 -4.41 -6.80 11.24
CA MET A 95 -4.94 -8.18 11.25
C MET A 95 -3.82 -9.20 11.43
N GLN A 96 -2.74 -9.09 10.65
CA GLN A 96 -1.58 -9.98 10.75
C GLN A 96 -0.92 -9.92 12.13
N MET A 97 -0.76 -8.72 12.69
CA MET A 97 -0.21 -8.50 14.04
C MET A 97 -1.02 -9.26 15.09
N MET A 98 -2.36 -9.15 15.07
CA MET A 98 -3.20 -9.85 16.05
C MET A 98 -3.17 -11.36 15.91
N GLN A 99 -3.16 -11.88 14.67
CA GLN A 99 -3.00 -13.31 14.42
C GLN A 99 -1.65 -13.83 14.91
N LEU A 100 -0.60 -13.05 14.70
CA LEU A 100 0.75 -13.38 15.14
C LEU A 100 0.84 -13.38 16.68
N ILE A 101 0.31 -12.35 17.35
CA ILE A 101 0.26 -12.30 18.82
C ILE A 101 -0.55 -13.48 19.37
N TYR A 102 -1.72 -13.79 18.80
CA TYR A 102 -2.51 -14.96 19.21
C TYR A 102 -1.69 -16.25 19.11
N LYS A 103 -1.00 -16.45 17.98
CA LYS A 103 -0.15 -17.63 17.74
C LYS A 103 0.97 -17.72 18.77
N ILE A 104 1.65 -16.61 19.05
CA ILE A 104 2.76 -16.55 20.03
C ILE A 104 2.28 -16.85 21.44
N LEU A 105 1.13 -16.31 21.85
CA LEU A 105 0.67 -16.39 23.24
C LEU A 105 -0.10 -17.67 23.57
N THR A 106 -0.69 -18.32 22.57
CA THR A 106 -1.52 -19.51 22.80
C THR A 106 -0.84 -20.81 22.36
N ASP A 107 0.28 -20.73 21.62
CA ASP A 107 0.98 -21.88 21.01
C ASP A 107 0.05 -22.80 20.19
N ARG A 108 -1.13 -22.30 19.79
CA ARG A 108 -2.10 -23.09 19.04
C ARG A 108 -1.70 -23.15 17.57
N LYS A 109 -1.71 -24.36 17.02
CA LYS A 109 -1.61 -24.58 15.58
C LYS A 109 -2.87 -24.01 14.93
N TRP A 110 -2.67 -23.00 14.10
CA TRP A 110 -3.74 -22.20 13.51
C TRP A 110 -4.59 -23.05 12.54
N PRO A 111 -5.91 -23.20 12.75
CA PRO A 111 -6.75 -24.11 11.96
C PRO A 111 -7.09 -23.59 10.54
N PHE A 112 -6.86 -22.31 10.23
CA PHE A 112 -7.26 -21.69 8.96
C PHE A 112 -6.14 -20.90 8.30
N SER A 113 -5.29 -21.51 7.46
CA SER A 113 -4.17 -20.87 6.73
C SER A 113 -4.23 -19.32 6.65
N VAL A 114 -3.22 -18.67 7.23
CA VAL A 114 -3.02 -17.20 7.26
C VAL A 114 -3.50 -16.56 5.95
N VAL A 115 -4.20 -15.44 6.05
CA VAL A 115 -4.48 -14.54 4.92
C VAL A 115 -3.13 -14.14 4.32
N SER A 116 -2.71 -14.87 3.28
CA SER A 116 -1.38 -14.78 2.64
C SER A 116 -0.19 -14.95 3.62
N PRO A 117 1.02 -15.26 3.13
CA PRO A 117 2.24 -15.03 3.90
C PRO A 117 2.24 -13.61 4.47
N ILE A 118 2.92 -13.38 5.59
CA ILE A 118 3.14 -12.02 6.14
C ILE A 118 3.66 -11.16 4.99
N SER A 119 2.76 -10.39 4.39
CA SER A 119 3.08 -9.61 3.22
C SER A 119 3.80 -8.38 3.75
N ASP A 120 5.11 -8.30 3.48
CA ASP A 120 5.87 -7.07 3.72
C ASP A 120 5.32 -5.88 2.92
N ASP A 121 4.41 -6.14 1.97
CA ASP A 121 3.65 -5.11 1.30
C ASP A 121 2.66 -4.43 2.26
N LEU A 122 3.01 -3.22 2.68
CA LEU A 122 2.15 -2.32 3.44
C LEU A 122 0.94 -1.78 2.63
N CYS A 123 0.82 -2.17 1.36
CA CYS A 123 -0.27 -1.74 0.49
C CYS A 123 -1.43 -2.77 0.42
N ASP A 124 -2.64 -2.28 0.18
CA ASP A 124 -3.88 -3.06 0.10
C ASP A 124 -4.08 -3.83 -1.22
N TYR A 125 -3.02 -4.11 -1.99
CA TYR A 125 -3.16 -4.63 -3.35
C TYR A 125 -3.80 -6.01 -3.44
N ASP A 126 -3.39 -6.95 -2.61
CA ASP A 126 -3.96 -8.30 -2.63
C ASP A 126 -5.47 -8.25 -2.34
N TYR A 127 -5.87 -7.31 -1.48
CA TYR A 127 -7.28 -7.03 -1.22
C TYR A 127 -7.97 -6.45 -2.46
N GLN A 128 -7.39 -5.43 -3.12
CA GLN A 128 -7.95 -4.84 -4.35
C GLN A 128 -8.05 -5.85 -5.51
N MET A 129 -7.10 -6.78 -5.61
CA MET A 129 -7.08 -7.83 -6.63
C MET A 129 -8.24 -8.81 -6.52
N ARG A 130 -8.70 -9.10 -5.29
CA ARG A 130 -9.84 -9.99 -5.04
C ARG A 130 -11.20 -9.33 -5.27
N LEU A 131 -11.25 -8.00 -5.30
CA LEU A 131 -12.49 -7.26 -5.46
C LEU A 131 -12.94 -7.18 -6.92
N PRO A 132 -14.26 -7.20 -7.18
CA PRO A 132 -14.79 -6.87 -8.49
C PRO A 132 -14.53 -5.39 -8.82
N LEU A 133 -14.41 -5.06 -10.11
CA LEU A 133 -13.97 -3.74 -10.57
C LEU A 133 -14.76 -2.56 -9.97
N HIS A 134 -16.07 -2.71 -9.82
CA HIS A 134 -16.93 -1.63 -9.31
C HIS A 134 -16.73 -1.37 -7.80
N ALA A 135 -16.16 -2.33 -7.07
CA ALA A 135 -15.86 -2.22 -5.64
C ALA A 135 -14.39 -1.82 -5.37
N GLN A 136 -13.52 -1.85 -6.39
CA GLN A 136 -12.13 -1.43 -6.26
C GLN A 136 -12.03 0.06 -5.97
N SER A 137 -10.98 0.45 -5.23
CA SER A 137 -10.73 1.86 -4.92
C SER A 137 -10.36 2.67 -6.17
N THR A 138 -10.81 3.93 -6.20
CA THR A 138 -10.30 4.93 -7.15
C THR A 138 -8.84 5.27 -6.83
N ALA A 139 -8.08 5.80 -7.80
CA ALA A 139 -6.67 6.16 -7.61
C ALA A 139 -6.43 7.02 -6.34
N THR A 140 -7.23 8.07 -6.15
CA THR A 140 -7.17 8.95 -4.97
C THR A 140 -7.43 8.18 -3.68
N LYS A 141 -8.41 7.27 -3.70
CA LYS A 141 -8.76 6.45 -2.54
C LYS A 141 -7.65 5.43 -2.23
N SER A 142 -7.00 4.86 -3.25
CA SER A 142 -5.84 3.98 -3.09
C SER A 142 -4.69 4.72 -2.41
N VAL A 143 -4.36 5.94 -2.85
CA VAL A 143 -3.31 6.75 -2.20
C VAL A 143 -3.69 7.04 -0.74
N LYS A 144 -4.93 7.47 -0.49
CA LYS A 144 -5.41 7.79 0.87
C LYS A 144 -5.41 6.58 1.82
N ASN A 145 -5.71 5.38 1.33
CA ASN A 145 -5.71 4.18 2.16
C ASN A 145 -4.27 3.69 2.45
N ASN A 146 -3.37 3.84 1.49
CA ASN A 146 -2.01 3.30 1.55
C ASN A 146 -0.95 4.28 2.06
N ILE A 147 -1.24 5.58 2.15
CA ILE A 147 -0.38 6.60 2.76
C ILE A 147 -1.14 7.24 3.91
N MET A 148 -0.61 7.09 5.12
CA MET A 148 -1.26 7.58 6.33
C MET A 148 -0.56 8.83 6.85
N PHE A 149 -1.33 9.76 7.41
CA PHE A 149 -0.77 11.02 7.93
C PHE A 149 0.31 10.79 8.98
N THR A 150 0.11 9.82 9.88
CA THR A 150 1.10 9.43 10.89
C THR A 150 2.41 8.95 10.28
N GLU A 151 2.35 8.25 9.14
CA GLU A 151 3.54 7.78 8.43
C GLU A 151 4.34 8.96 7.87
N LEU A 152 3.65 9.97 7.31
CA LEU A 152 4.28 11.19 6.79
C LEU A 152 4.95 12.02 7.90
N LEU A 153 4.39 12.00 9.11
CA LEU A 153 5.00 12.68 10.26
C LEU A 153 6.24 11.96 10.77
N VAL A 154 6.24 10.61 10.77
CA VAL A 154 7.41 9.82 11.18
C VAL A 154 8.52 9.89 10.14
N TYR A 155 8.17 9.81 8.86
CA TYR A 155 9.10 9.85 7.74
C TYR A 155 8.83 11.07 6.85
N PRO A 156 9.37 12.25 7.20
CA PRO A 156 9.05 13.51 6.54
C PRO A 156 9.70 13.69 5.15
N ASN A 157 10.44 12.71 4.65
CA ASN A 157 11.13 12.83 3.37
C ASN A 157 10.13 12.91 2.19
N GLN A 158 9.95 14.12 1.67
CA GLN A 158 8.98 14.41 0.61
C GLN A 158 9.24 13.64 -0.67
N LEU A 159 10.51 13.44 -1.06
CA LEU A 159 10.87 12.73 -2.29
C LEU A 159 10.50 11.24 -2.21
N LEU A 160 10.78 10.61 -1.07
CA LEU A 160 10.41 9.20 -0.85
C LEU A 160 8.89 9.03 -0.79
N ASN A 161 8.20 9.95 -0.12
CA ASN A 161 6.74 9.94 -0.02
C ASN A 161 6.08 10.14 -1.39
N ALA A 162 6.61 11.05 -2.21
CA ALA A 162 6.16 11.26 -3.60
C ALA A 162 6.38 10.01 -4.46
N ARG A 163 7.57 9.39 -4.38
CA ARG A 163 7.85 8.12 -5.09
C ARG A 163 6.91 6.99 -4.65
N LYS A 164 6.62 6.89 -3.35
CA LYS A 164 5.66 5.92 -2.82
C LYS A 164 4.25 6.17 -3.35
N ALA A 165 3.81 7.42 -3.39
CA ALA A 165 2.52 7.79 -3.96
C ALA A 165 2.43 7.45 -5.45
N GLN A 166 3.50 7.75 -6.22
CA GLN A 166 3.58 7.42 -7.64
C GLN A 166 3.46 5.90 -7.86
N LYS A 167 4.20 5.10 -7.08
CA LYS A 167 4.11 3.63 -7.14
C LYS A 167 2.68 3.11 -6.92
N ILE A 168 1.94 3.71 -6.00
CA ILE A 168 0.53 3.33 -5.74
C ILE A 168 -0.36 3.68 -6.93
N ILE A 169 -0.14 4.84 -7.55
CA ILE A 169 -0.87 5.28 -8.75
C ILE A 169 -0.56 4.35 -9.93
N ASP A 170 0.70 4.06 -10.18
CA ASP A 170 1.14 3.18 -11.27
C ASP A 170 0.52 1.79 -11.15
N ARG A 171 0.59 1.20 -9.95
CA ARG A 171 -0.04 -0.08 -9.64
C ARG A 171 -1.56 -0.06 -9.86
N HIS A 172 -2.23 1.04 -9.51
CA HIS A 172 -3.65 1.20 -9.79
C HIS A 172 -3.93 1.28 -11.30
N MET A 173 -3.10 1.98 -12.07
CA MET A 173 -3.24 2.05 -13.54
C MET A 173 -3.03 0.68 -14.19
N GLU A 174 -2.01 -0.06 -13.75
CA GLU A 174 -1.73 -1.43 -14.19
C GLU A 174 -2.89 -2.38 -13.93
N LEU A 175 -3.49 -2.32 -12.73
CA LEU A 175 -4.70 -3.07 -12.40
C LEU A 175 -5.85 -2.79 -13.36
N ARG A 176 -6.11 -1.51 -13.66
CA ARG A 176 -7.17 -1.08 -14.58
C ARG A 176 -6.88 -1.48 -16.02
N LEU A 177 -5.62 -1.49 -16.43
CA LEU A 177 -5.19 -1.97 -17.74
C LEU A 177 -5.41 -3.48 -17.83
N LYS A 178 -4.94 -4.24 -16.85
CA LYS A 178 -5.09 -5.70 -16.79
C LYS A 178 -6.55 -6.12 -16.89
N LYS A 179 -7.44 -5.48 -16.14
CA LYS A 179 -8.88 -5.73 -16.21
C LYS A 179 -9.50 -5.43 -17.58
N ARG A 180 -9.04 -4.38 -18.27
CA ARG A 180 -9.47 -4.07 -19.65
C ARG A 180 -9.05 -5.13 -20.66
N VAL A 181 -7.87 -5.73 -20.45
CA VAL A 181 -7.37 -6.83 -21.28
C VAL A 181 -8.09 -8.14 -20.98
N GLU A 182 -8.42 -8.40 -19.71
CA GLU A 182 -9.16 -9.60 -19.28
C GLU A 182 -10.59 -9.65 -19.85
N ASP A 183 -11.32 -8.52 -19.86
CA ASP A 183 -12.71 -8.46 -20.33
C ASP A 183 -12.93 -7.37 -21.42
N PRO A 184 -12.41 -7.51 -22.65
CA PRO A 184 -12.45 -6.44 -23.67
C PRO A 184 -13.87 -5.98 -24.03
N GLU A 185 -14.82 -6.92 -24.10
CA GLU A 185 -16.24 -6.67 -24.40
C GLU A 185 -16.88 -5.72 -23.38
N ARG A 186 -16.62 -5.95 -22.08
CA ARG A 186 -17.17 -5.14 -21.01
C ARG A 186 -16.72 -3.68 -21.06
N PHE A 187 -15.53 -3.44 -21.60
CA PHE A 187 -14.92 -2.11 -21.69
C PHE A 187 -14.98 -1.50 -23.09
N HIS A 188 -15.61 -2.18 -24.05
CA HIS A 188 -15.68 -1.76 -25.45
C HIS A 188 -14.30 -1.37 -26.00
N VAL A 189 -13.28 -2.18 -25.70
CA VAL A 189 -11.91 -1.91 -26.15
C VAL A 189 -11.79 -2.23 -27.63
N HIS A 190 -11.70 -1.19 -28.45
CA HIS A 190 -11.45 -1.36 -29.88
C HIS A 190 -9.96 -1.63 -30.15
N PRO A 191 -9.63 -2.53 -31.09
CA PRO A 191 -8.25 -2.76 -31.48
C PRO A 191 -7.66 -1.47 -32.05
N THR A 192 -6.42 -1.18 -31.65
CA THR A 192 -5.69 -0.01 -32.17
C THR A 192 -5.39 -0.19 -33.66
N LEU A 193 -5.17 0.91 -34.38
CA LEU A 193 -4.86 0.87 -35.83
C LEU A 193 -3.69 -0.09 -36.13
N GLY A 194 -2.66 -0.09 -35.27
CA GLY A 194 -1.49 -0.98 -35.39
C GLY A 194 -1.75 -2.46 -35.06
N GLN A 195 -2.87 -2.78 -34.40
CA GLN A 195 -3.35 -4.16 -34.22
C GLN A 195 -4.25 -4.61 -35.38
N GLN A 196 -4.93 -3.66 -36.03
CA GLN A 196 -5.71 -3.92 -37.24
C GLN A 196 -4.82 -4.08 -38.48
N THR A 197 -3.60 -3.55 -38.47
CA THR A 197 -2.67 -3.68 -39.59
C THR A 197 -1.98 -5.05 -39.61
N VAL A 198 -1.97 -5.70 -40.78
CA VAL A 198 -1.18 -6.91 -41.00
C VAL A 198 0.29 -6.50 -41.04
N ARG A 199 1.07 -6.92 -40.05
CA ARG A 199 2.53 -6.80 -40.12
C ARG A 199 3.01 -7.77 -41.19
N GLN A 200 3.45 -7.25 -42.33
CA GLN A 200 4.17 -8.05 -43.30
C GLN A 200 5.43 -8.58 -42.59
N GLN A 201 5.45 -9.87 -42.27
CA GLN A 201 6.70 -10.54 -41.97
C GLN A 201 7.51 -10.45 -43.26
N ASN A 202 8.64 -9.74 -43.22
CA ASN A 202 9.61 -9.81 -44.29
C ASN A 202 10.11 -11.25 -44.35
N ILE A 203 9.42 -12.10 -45.12
CA ILE A 203 9.94 -13.36 -45.60
C ILE A 203 11.06 -12.94 -46.54
N VAL A 204 12.28 -12.82 -46.03
CA VAL A 204 13.49 -12.82 -46.84
C VAL A 204 13.62 -14.24 -47.37
N ALA A 205 12.79 -14.58 -48.35
CA ALA A 205 13.08 -15.66 -49.27
C ALA A 205 14.26 -15.16 -50.10
N HIS A 206 15.46 -15.57 -49.71
CA HIS A 206 16.63 -15.49 -50.57
C HIS A 206 16.28 -16.14 -51.92
N LYS A 207 16.04 -15.31 -52.92
CA LYS A 207 16.39 -15.62 -54.29
C LYS A 207 17.32 -14.53 -54.75
N GLU A 208 18.55 -14.97 -55.01
CA GLU A 208 19.60 -14.22 -55.63
C GLU A 208 19.06 -13.61 -56.91
N ASP A 209 19.11 -12.28 -57.01
CA ASP A 209 19.35 -11.56 -58.26
C ASP A 209 19.87 -10.17 -57.87
N VAL A 210 21.18 -10.02 -57.99
CA VAL A 210 21.92 -8.79 -57.71
C VAL A 210 21.77 -7.87 -58.92
N GLU A 211 20.87 -6.89 -58.83
CA GLU A 211 21.02 -5.65 -59.60
C GLU A 211 21.12 -4.46 -58.64
N LYS A 212 22.30 -3.84 -58.67
CA LYS A 212 22.67 -2.68 -57.85
C LYS A 212 21.80 -1.48 -58.20
N ALA A 213 20.87 -1.12 -57.31
CA ALA A 213 20.27 0.20 -57.27
C ALA A 213 20.99 1.09 -56.22
N PRO A 214 21.20 2.38 -56.49
CA PRO A 214 22.06 3.24 -55.68
C PRO A 214 21.46 3.57 -54.30
N LEU A 215 22.31 3.63 -53.28
CA LEU A 215 21.97 4.08 -51.92
C LEU A 215 21.32 5.48 -51.98
N LYS A 216 20.02 5.54 -51.66
CA LYS A 216 19.40 6.80 -51.25
C LYS A 216 19.73 7.05 -49.79
N LYS A 217 20.36 8.20 -49.55
CA LYS A 217 20.83 8.70 -48.27
C LYS A 217 19.74 8.64 -47.20
N ALA A 218 20.12 8.19 -46.00
CA ALA A 218 19.29 8.27 -44.81
C ALA A 218 18.92 9.74 -44.54
N VAL A 219 17.63 10.05 -44.62
CA VAL A 219 17.09 11.28 -44.05
C VAL A 219 16.79 10.96 -42.59
N SER A 220 17.55 11.58 -41.70
CA SER A 220 17.27 11.61 -40.28
C SER A 220 16.01 12.45 -40.05
N ASP A 221 14.88 11.82 -39.78
CA ASP A 221 13.70 12.53 -39.31
C ASP A 221 13.92 12.92 -37.84
N SER A 222 14.47 14.12 -37.71
CA SER A 222 14.45 14.95 -36.51
C SER A 222 13.00 15.12 -36.05
N ILE A 223 12.65 14.49 -34.93
CA ILE A 223 11.45 14.83 -34.15
C ILE A 223 11.71 16.20 -33.53
N ASN A 224 11.46 17.27 -34.27
CA ASN A 224 11.39 18.64 -33.78
C ASN A 224 10.58 19.48 -34.77
N ASP A 225 9.28 19.23 -34.85
CA ASP A 225 8.34 20.30 -35.23
C ASP A 225 6.90 19.95 -34.82
N MET A 226 6.63 19.97 -33.51
CA MET A 226 5.27 20.24 -33.05
C MET A 226 5.22 21.72 -32.71
N ASN A 227 4.87 22.52 -33.72
CA ASN A 227 4.54 23.93 -33.56
C ASN A 227 3.23 24.06 -32.76
N VAL A 228 3.32 23.88 -31.45
CA VAL A 228 2.23 24.13 -30.50
C VAL A 228 2.20 25.63 -30.24
N ARG A 229 1.25 26.31 -30.86
CA ARG A 229 1.00 27.74 -30.62
C ARG A 229 0.34 27.90 -29.25
N PHE A 230 1.14 28.08 -28.20
CA PHE A 230 0.65 28.46 -26.88
C PHE A 230 0.04 29.88 -26.96
N LYS A 231 -1.23 30.01 -26.55
CA LYS A 231 -1.81 31.33 -26.26
C LYS A 231 -1.52 31.66 -24.80
N ASP A 232 -0.75 32.71 -24.57
CA ASP A 232 -0.52 33.24 -23.24
C ASP A 232 -1.83 33.75 -22.64
N ILE A 233 -2.28 33.10 -21.56
CA ILE A 233 -3.39 33.58 -20.74
C ILE A 233 -2.79 34.51 -19.69
N LYS A 234 -2.95 35.83 -19.88
CA LYS A 234 -2.61 36.81 -18.84
C LYS A 234 -3.62 36.74 -17.70
N LEU A 235 -3.26 36.06 -16.62
CA LEU A 235 -3.99 36.12 -15.36
C LEU A 235 -3.71 37.46 -14.67
N LYS A 236 -4.74 38.29 -14.47
CA LYS A 236 -4.66 39.45 -13.58
C LYS A 236 -4.56 38.93 -12.14
N GLN A 237 -3.43 39.17 -11.49
CA GLN A 237 -3.30 38.93 -10.05
C GLN A 237 -4.18 39.93 -9.28
N PRO A 238 -4.99 39.47 -8.30
CA PRO A 238 -5.63 40.39 -7.37
C PRO A 238 -4.58 40.98 -6.41
N PHE A 239 -4.62 42.30 -6.25
CA PHE A 239 -3.83 43.04 -5.27
C PHE A 239 -4.05 42.46 -3.86
N ILE A 240 -2.98 41.96 -3.25
CA ILE A 240 -2.94 41.73 -1.80
C ILE A 240 -2.44 43.02 -1.18
N THR A 241 -3.37 43.81 -0.62
CA THR A 241 -3.06 44.90 0.29
C THR A 241 -2.40 44.31 1.54
N GLN A 242 -1.18 44.79 1.82
CA GLN A 242 -0.47 44.53 3.07
C GLN A 242 -1.27 45.18 4.22
N LEU A 243 -1.64 44.37 5.22
CA LEU A 243 -2.10 44.88 6.50
C LEU A 243 -0.86 45.16 7.37
N GLN A 244 -0.70 46.43 7.75
CA GLN A 244 0.11 46.85 8.89
C GLN A 244 -0.60 46.49 10.20
#